data_AF-A0A2N3AMG9-F1
#
_entry.id   AF-A0A2N3AMG9-F1
#
_cell.length_a   1.000
_cell.length_b   1.000
_cell.length_c   1.000
_cell.angle_alpha   90.00
_cell.angle_beta   90.00
_cell.angle_gamma   90.00
#
_symmetry.space_group_name_H-M   'P 1'
#
loop_
_entity.id
_entity.type
_entity.pdbx_description
1 polymer ?
#
loop_
_entity_poly.entity_id
_entity_poly.type
_entity_poly.pdbx_seq_one_letter_code
_entity_poly.pdbx_strand_id
1 'polypeptide(L)' 'MVKFENVFFSYNKRDLVINNVDLNIAQGQIHGILGHNGAGKTTTFRLL' A
#
# COMPACT_ATOMS: atom_id res chain seq x y z
N MET A 1 4.53 13.68 6.97
CA MET A 1 5.41 12.68 6.33
C MET A 1 4.82 11.33 6.64
N VAL A 2 4.49 10.53 5.62
CA VAL A 2 3.94 9.17 5.81
C VAL A 2 4.96 8.17 5.32
N LYS A 3 5.25 7.15 6.14
CA LYS A 3 6.26 6.14 5.85
C LYS A 3 5.71 4.75 6.14
N PHE A 4 5.74 3.88 5.14
CA PHE A 4 5.53 2.45 5.24
C PHE A 4 6.88 1.77 5.05
N GLU A 5 7.18 0.83 5.94
CA GLU A 5 8.38 0.01 5.87
C GLU A 5 7.98 -1.46 6.02
N ASN A 6 8.36 -2.28 5.04
CA ASN A 6 8.10 -3.72 5.00
C ASN A 6 6.63 -4.06 5.35
N VAL A 7 5.67 -3.36 4.73
CA VAL A 7 4.25 -3.58 5.06
C VAL A 7 3.76 -4.87 4.40
N PHE A 8 3.15 -5.72 5.23
CA PHE A 8 2.44 -6.93 4.81
C PHE A 8 0.99 -6.83 5.27
N PHE A 9 0.04 -7.11 4.38
CA PHE A 9 -1.37 -7.10 4.74
C PHE A 9 -2.18 -8.11 3.95
N SER A 10 -3.11 -8.76 4.64
CA SER A 10 -4.04 -9.72 4.08
C SER A 10 -5.40 -9.60 4.77
N TYR A 11 -6.49 -9.67 4.01
CA TYR A 11 -7.85 -9.68 4.60
C TYR A 11 -8.25 -11.06 5.12
N ASN A 12 -7.67 -12.12 4.56
CA ASN A 12 -7.89 -13.50 4.96
C ASN A 12 -6.54 -14.17 5.29
N LYS A 13 -6.52 -15.41 5.77
CA LYS A 13 -5.23 -16.07 6.12
C LYS A 13 -4.43 -16.59 4.91
N ARG A 14 -4.95 -16.49 3.68
CA ARG A 14 -4.38 -17.18 2.51
C ARG A 14 -3.80 -16.23 1.46
N ASP A 15 -4.40 -15.06 1.27
CA ASP A 15 -4.13 -14.21 0.11
C ASP A 15 -3.53 -12.87 0.52
N LEU A 16 -2.20 -12.83 0.52
CA LEU A 16 -1.46 -11.61 0.82
C LEU A 16 -1.73 -10.53 -0.24
N VAL A 17 -2.38 -9.44 0.17
CA VAL A 17 -2.80 -8.33 -0.71
C VAL A 17 -1.71 -7.28 -0.84
N ILE A 18 -1.00 -7.02 0.26
CA ILE A 18 0.19 -6.16 0.29
C ILE A 18 1.35 -7.04 0.72
N ASN A 19 2.38 -7.13 -0.11
CA ASN A 19 3.53 -7.98 0.13
C ASN A 19 4.81 -7.14 0.11
N ASN A 20 5.38 -6.92 1.29
CA ASN A 20 6.63 -6.19 1.48
C ASN A 20 6.67 -4.83 0.76
N VAL A 21 5.72 -3.94 1.07
CA VAL A 21 5.65 -2.62 0.43
C VAL A 21 6.30 -1.56 1.30
N ASP A 22 7.26 -0.85 0.70
CA ASP A 22 7.86 0.37 1.22
C ASP A 22 7.30 1.60 0.49
N LEU A 23 6.86 2.60 1.23
CA LEU A 23 6.33 3.84 0.67
C LEU A 23 6.75 5.02 1.53
N ASN A 24 7.28 6.07 0.92
CA ASN A 24 7.64 7.30 1.62
C ASN A 24 7.01 8.50 0.91
N ILE A 25 6.10 9.18 1.59
CA ILE A 25 5.39 10.35 1.09
C ILE A 25 5.83 11.57 1.91
N ALA A 26 6.59 12.44 1.27
CA ALA A 26 6.97 13.73 1.83
C ALA A 26 5.78 14.72 1.77
N GLN A 27 5.78 15.70 2.68
CA GLN A 27 4.75 16.72 2.71
C GLN A 27 4.77 17.56 1.42
N GLY A 28 3.59 17.84 0.86
CA GLY A 28 3.46 18.64 -0.36
C GLY A 28 3.67 17.86 -1.67
N GLN A 29 3.97 16.56 -1.62
CA GLN A 29 4.04 15.72 -2.82
C GLN A 29 2.70 15.07 -3.14
N ILE A 30 2.42 14.92 -4.43
CA ILE A 30 1.26 14.20 -4.95
C ILE A 30 1.76 12.86 -5.53
N HIS A 31 1.20 11.75 -5.04
CA HIS A 31 1.55 10.40 -5.46
C HIS A 31 0.32 9.72 -6.08
N GLY A 32 0.51 8.99 -7.18
CA GLY A 32 -0.52 8.18 -7.82
C GLY A 32 -0.16 6.69 -7.74
N ILE A 33 -1.10 5.87 -7.29
CA ILE A 33 -0.93 4.41 -7.28
C ILE A 33 -1.64 3.83 -8.51
N LEU A 34 -0.88 3.20 -9.41
CA LEU A 34 -1.36 2.60 -10.65
C LEU A 34 -1.18 1.08 -10.63
N GLY A 35 -2.04 0.38 -11.36
CA GLY A 35 -2.02 -1.08 -11.45
C GLY A 35 -3.39 -1.66 -11.81
N HIS A 36 -3.43 -2.94 -12.15
CA HIS A 36 -4.67 -3.65 -12.47
C HIS A 36 -5.62 -3.76 -11.26
N ASN A 37 -6.88 -4.11 -11.51
CA ASN A 37 -7.84 -4.38 -10.44
C ASN A 37 -7.33 -5.55 -9.57
N GLY A 38 -7.56 -5.47 -8.26
CA GLY A 38 -7.05 -6.45 -7.30
C GLY A 38 -5.58 -6.29 -6.89
N ALA A 39 -4.80 -5.39 -7.50
CA ALA A 39 -3.38 -5.17 -7.16
C ALA A 39 -3.10 -4.54 -5.78
N GLY A 40 -4.11 -4.39 -4.92
CA GLY A 40 -3.95 -3.83 -3.58
C GLY A 40 -4.05 -2.31 -3.46
N LYS A 41 -4.29 -1.55 -4.54
CA LYS A 41 -4.33 -0.07 -4.51
C LYS A 41 -5.24 0.53 -3.41
N THR A 42 -6.52 0.15 -3.41
CA THR A 42 -7.48 0.61 -2.38
C THR A 42 -7.08 0.13 -0.98
N THR A 43 -6.49 -1.05 -0.88
CA THR A 43 -5.96 -1.57 0.38
C THR A 43 -4.81 -0.73 0.90
N THR A 44 -3.86 -0.33 0.03
CA THR A 44 -2.78 0.59 0.38
C THR A 44 -3.32 1.91 0.91
N PHE A 45 -4.33 2.49 0.24
CA PHE A 45 -4.95 3.74 0.70
C PHE A 45 -5.70 3.60 2.04
N ARG A 46 -6.23 2.42 2.36
CA ARG A 46 -6.90 2.15 3.65
C ARG A 46 -5.93 1.97 4.82
N LEU A 47 -4.66 1.69 4.53
CA LEU A 47 -3.61 1.52 5.54
C LEU A 47 -2.91 2.85 5.87
N LEU A 48 -3.12 3.90 5.05
CA LEU A 48 -2.66 5.27 5.32
C LEU A 48 -3.56 5.93 6.36
#